data_AF-A0A3D6DFW5-F1
#
_entry.id   AF-A0A3D6DFW5-F1
#
_cell.length_a   1.000
_cell.length_b   1.000
_cell.length_c   1.000
_cell.angle_alpha   90.00
_cell.angle_beta   90.00
_cell.angle_gamma   90.00
#
_symmetry.space_group_name_H-M   'P 1'
#
loop_
_entity.id
_entity.type
_entity.pdbx_description
1 polymer ?
#
loop_
_entity_poly.entity_id
_entity_poly.type
_entity_poly.pdbx_seq_one_letter_code
_entity_poly.pdbx_strand_id
1 'polypeptide(L)'
;MDSAPVQDDFHWMEGCKRGEKAAQKALFQSLVPFLRGAVRRYIWDADAVEDVLQEAFVRIFRNVERYDPEKGGVRTWAAKIAVNVALTEGKKRAKWERTGVQVERGSGPEVLENLAMDDLMDVLKTMPEDQYTVLNLALIEGFNHEEIGEMLTISPELSRQRLARARKWVRQRFEPTGEAIVEKKEKRT
;
A
#
# COMPACT_ATOMS: atom_id res chain seq x y z
N MET A 1 -23.86 2.78 -4.13
CA MET A 1 -23.42 1.70 -5.03
C MET A 1 -22.82 0.63 -4.14
N ASP A 2 -23.31 -0.60 -4.30
CA ASP A 2 -23.15 -1.71 -3.37
C ASP A 2 -21.70 -1.92 -2.91
N SER A 3 -21.46 -1.66 -1.62
CA SER A 3 -20.35 -2.24 -0.89
C SER A 3 -20.56 -3.76 -0.90
N ALA A 4 -19.92 -4.45 -1.85
CA ALA A 4 -19.88 -5.90 -1.85
C ALA A 4 -19.48 -6.40 -0.45
N PRO A 5 -20.16 -7.43 0.08
CA PRO A 5 -19.91 -7.87 1.45
C PRO A 5 -18.45 -8.29 1.59
N VAL A 6 -17.81 -7.90 2.70
CA VAL A 6 -16.45 -8.31 3.10
C VAL A 6 -16.47 -9.79 3.54
N GLN A 7 -17.03 -10.66 2.73
CA GLN A 7 -17.27 -12.05 3.07
C GLN A 7 -16.56 -12.96 2.08
N ASP A 8 -15.75 -13.82 2.68
CA ASP A 8 -15.35 -15.12 2.14
C ASP A 8 -14.03 -15.17 1.33
N ASP A 9 -13.00 -14.42 1.72
CA ASP A 9 -11.64 -14.71 1.23
C ASP A 9 -11.14 -16.09 1.75
N PHE A 10 -11.63 -16.54 2.91
CA PHE A 10 -11.20 -17.78 3.58
C PHE A 10 -11.58 -19.05 2.82
N HIS A 11 -12.83 -19.18 2.34
CA HIS A 11 -13.20 -20.40 1.60
C HIS A 11 -12.46 -20.49 0.25
N TRP A 12 -12.17 -19.36 -0.40
CA TRP A 12 -11.32 -19.35 -1.60
C TRP A 12 -9.89 -19.77 -1.28
N MET A 13 -9.34 -19.40 -0.11
CA MET A 13 -8.03 -19.89 0.33
C MET A 13 -8.01 -21.42 0.46
N GLU A 14 -9.03 -22.02 1.07
CA GLU A 14 -9.13 -23.47 1.18
C GLU A 14 -9.28 -24.16 -0.20
N GLY A 15 -10.05 -23.58 -1.12
CA GLY A 15 -10.11 -24.06 -2.50
C GLY A 15 -8.77 -23.92 -3.24
N CYS A 16 -8.01 -22.85 -2.97
CA CYS A 16 -6.68 -22.65 -3.53
C CYS A 16 -5.68 -23.70 -3.04
N LYS A 17 -5.72 -24.08 -1.76
CA LYS A 17 -4.91 -25.18 -1.20
C LYS A 17 -5.19 -26.52 -1.90
N ARG A 18 -6.44 -26.75 -2.30
CA ARG A 18 -6.83 -27.92 -3.12
C ARG A 18 -6.51 -27.80 -4.61
N GLY A 19 -5.93 -26.69 -5.05
CA GLY A 19 -5.58 -26.45 -6.46
C GLY A 19 -6.77 -26.10 -7.35
N GLU A 20 -7.90 -25.67 -6.78
CA GLU A 20 -9.11 -25.35 -7.53
C GLU A 20 -8.95 -24.03 -8.32
N LYS A 21 -8.97 -24.11 -9.65
CA LYS A 21 -8.82 -22.93 -10.53
C LYS A 21 -9.91 -21.88 -10.30
N ALA A 22 -11.13 -22.30 -9.99
CA ALA A 22 -12.24 -21.38 -9.72
C ALA A 22 -11.98 -20.55 -8.45
N ALA A 23 -11.44 -21.18 -7.39
CA ALA A 23 -11.07 -20.52 -6.15
C ALA A 23 -9.90 -19.55 -6.36
N GLN A 24 -8.88 -19.94 -7.13
CA GLN A 24 -7.76 -19.05 -7.47
C GLN A 24 -8.23 -17.81 -8.23
N LYS A 25 -9.12 -17.98 -9.21
CA LYS A 25 -9.69 -16.87 -9.97
C LYS A 25 -10.48 -15.91 -9.07
N ALA A 26 -11.31 -16.45 -8.17
CA ALA A 26 -12.13 -15.63 -7.29
C ALA A 26 -11.27 -14.86 -6.27
N LEU A 27 -10.28 -15.54 -5.67
CA LEU A 27 -9.30 -14.90 -4.78
C LEU A 27 -8.52 -13.79 -5.48
N PHE A 28 -8.06 -14.04 -6.71
CA PHE A 28 -7.40 -13.03 -7.53
C PHE A 28 -8.30 -11.80 -7.73
N GLN A 29 -9.54 -12.00 -8.18
CA GLN A 29 -10.48 -10.90 -8.43
C GLN A 29 -10.80 -10.09 -7.17
N SER A 30 -10.91 -10.73 -6.01
CA SER A 30 -11.12 -10.05 -4.72
C SER A 30 -9.92 -9.22 -4.29
N LEU A 31 -8.70 -9.75 -4.45
CA LEU A 31 -7.49 -9.13 -3.92
C LEU A 31 -6.89 -8.07 -4.85
N VAL A 32 -7.04 -8.20 -6.18
CA VAL A 32 -6.38 -7.34 -7.17
C VAL A 32 -6.56 -5.84 -6.90
N PRO A 33 -7.78 -5.30 -6.67
CA PRO A 33 -7.94 -3.86 -6.44
C PRO A 33 -7.18 -3.37 -5.20
N PHE A 34 -7.24 -4.14 -4.12
CA PHE A 34 -6.58 -3.83 -2.86
C PHE A 34 -5.04 -3.90 -2.99
N LEU A 35 -4.52 -4.98 -3.59
CA LEU A 35 -3.10 -5.18 -3.77
C LEU A 35 -2.50 -4.20 -4.78
N ARG A 36 -3.25 -3.78 -5.82
CA ARG A 36 -2.81 -2.75 -6.76
C ARG A 36 -2.56 -1.43 -6.04
N GLY A 37 -3.49 -1.01 -5.18
CA GLY A 37 -3.30 0.17 -4.34
C GLY A 37 -2.06 0.06 -3.46
N ALA A 38 -1.84 -1.11 -2.83
CA ALA A 38 -0.65 -1.36 -2.03
C ALA A 38 0.65 -1.27 -2.83
N VAL A 39 0.73 -1.93 -3.99
CA VAL A 39 1.91 -1.92 -4.85
C VAL A 39 2.22 -0.53 -5.39
N ARG A 40 1.21 0.24 -5.82
CA ARG A 40 1.37 1.60 -6.38
C ARG A 40 2.01 2.57 -5.39
N ARG A 41 1.92 2.30 -4.08
CA ARG A 41 2.61 3.11 -3.06
C ARG A 41 4.12 2.97 -3.12
N TYR A 42 4.65 1.87 -3.65
CA TYR A 42 6.09 1.57 -3.65
C TYR A 42 6.71 1.50 -5.06
N ILE A 43 5.87 1.59 -6.11
CA ILE A 43 6.28 1.52 -7.51
C ILE A 43 5.82 2.80 -8.24
N TRP A 44 6.78 3.59 -8.73
CA TRP A 44 6.53 4.88 -9.39
C TRP A 44 6.10 4.73 -10.86
N ASP A 45 6.69 3.78 -11.58
CA ASP A 45 6.28 3.43 -12.94
C ASP A 45 4.91 2.72 -12.92
N ALA A 46 3.92 3.25 -13.64
CA ALA A 46 2.58 2.66 -13.68
C ALA A 46 2.58 1.29 -14.37
N ASP A 47 3.41 1.13 -15.40
CA ASP A 47 3.47 -0.11 -16.19
C ASP A 47 4.10 -1.24 -15.37
N ALA A 48 5.04 -0.91 -14.48
CA ALA A 48 5.66 -1.83 -13.53
C ALA A 48 4.69 -2.42 -12.50
N VAL A 49 3.56 -1.77 -12.22
CA VAL A 49 2.62 -2.22 -11.18
C VAL A 49 1.99 -3.56 -11.54
N GLU A 50 1.60 -3.74 -12.79
CA GLU A 50 0.97 -4.98 -13.24
C GLU A 50 1.97 -6.15 -13.24
N ASP A 51 3.23 -5.92 -13.61
CA ASP A 51 4.30 -6.93 -13.51
C ASP A 51 4.50 -7.39 -12.05
N VAL A 52 4.58 -6.42 -11.14
CA VAL A 52 4.76 -6.68 -9.71
C VAL A 52 3.57 -7.44 -9.13
N LEU A 53 2.34 -7.08 -9.54
CA LEU A 53 1.14 -7.80 -9.14
C LEU A 53 1.15 -9.24 -9.65
N GLN A 54 1.52 -9.47 -10.91
CA GLN A 54 1.61 -10.83 -11.46
C GLN A 54 2.59 -11.69 -10.64
N GLU A 55 3.80 -11.20 -10.39
CA GLU A 55 4.78 -11.91 -9.57
C GLU A 55 4.28 -12.11 -8.12
N ALA A 56 3.61 -11.12 -7.54
CA ALA A 56 3.00 -11.24 -6.22
C ALA A 56 1.94 -12.35 -6.19
N PHE A 57 1.05 -12.44 -7.18
CA PHE A 57 0.04 -13.49 -7.25
C PHE A 57 0.64 -14.88 -7.47
N VAL A 58 1.69 -14.99 -8.30
CA VAL A 58 2.45 -16.24 -8.43
C VAL A 58 2.98 -16.69 -7.06
N ARG A 59 3.53 -15.77 -6.26
CA ARG A 59 4.01 -16.08 -4.90
C ARG A 59 2.90 -16.38 -3.93
N ILE A 60 1.78 -15.66 -3.98
CA ILE A 60 0.59 -15.91 -3.17
C ILE A 60 0.12 -17.35 -3.37
N PHE A 61 -0.12 -17.77 -4.62
CA PHE A 61 -0.59 -19.13 -4.90
C PHE A 61 0.45 -20.19 -4.55
N ARG A 62 1.74 -19.94 -4.78
CA ARG A 62 2.83 -20.86 -4.37
C ARG A 62 2.94 -21.02 -2.86
N ASN A 63 2.53 -20.03 -2.07
CA ASN A 63 2.65 -20.04 -0.61
C ASN A 63 1.30 -20.20 0.10
N VAL A 64 0.22 -20.51 -0.61
CA VAL A 64 -1.14 -20.58 -0.04
C VAL A 64 -1.24 -21.56 1.14
N GLU A 65 -0.45 -22.64 1.10
CA GLU A 65 -0.35 -23.62 2.20
C GLU A 65 0.24 -23.04 3.49
N ARG A 66 0.99 -21.94 3.41
CA ARG A 66 1.59 -21.26 4.56
C ARG A 66 0.65 -20.24 5.18
N TYR A 67 -0.54 -20.04 4.61
CA TYR A 67 -1.52 -19.15 5.20
C TYR A 67 -2.07 -19.74 6.49
N ASP A 68 -2.03 -18.93 7.54
CA ASP A 68 -2.49 -19.27 8.88
C ASP A 68 -3.53 -18.22 9.32
N PRO A 69 -4.81 -18.60 9.46
CA PRO A 69 -5.88 -17.68 9.82
C PRO A 69 -5.70 -17.08 11.23
N GLU A 70 -4.99 -17.77 12.13
CA GLU A 70 -4.71 -17.28 13.49
C GLU A 70 -3.71 -16.12 13.50
N LYS A 71 -2.89 -16.00 12.45
CA LYS A 71 -1.87 -14.94 12.32
C LYS A 71 -2.37 -13.69 11.60
N GLY A 72 -3.58 -13.73 11.03
CA GLY A 72 -4.21 -12.58 10.40
C GLY A 72 -5.07 -12.91 9.19
N GLY A 73 -5.78 -11.90 8.70
CA GLY A 73 -6.66 -12.02 7.54
C GLY A 73 -5.91 -12.24 6.23
N VAL A 74 -6.60 -12.86 5.25
CA VAL A 74 -6.07 -13.17 3.91
C VAL A 74 -5.49 -11.93 3.23
N ARG A 75 -6.19 -10.80 3.30
CA ARG A 75 -5.76 -9.52 2.73
C ARG A 75 -4.42 -9.05 3.29
N THR A 76 -4.26 -9.07 4.61
CA THR A 76 -3.02 -8.66 5.28
C THR A 76 -1.87 -9.59 4.91
N TRP A 77 -2.11 -10.90 4.89
CA TRP A 77 -1.10 -11.89 4.48
C TRP A 77 -0.68 -11.70 3.01
N ALA A 78 -1.63 -11.51 2.10
CA ALA A 78 -1.36 -11.25 0.69
C ALA A 78 -0.65 -9.90 0.48
N ALA A 79 -1.01 -8.86 1.25
CA ALA A 79 -0.33 -7.57 1.23
C ALA A 79 1.14 -7.69 1.63
N LYS A 80 1.48 -8.50 2.64
CA LYS A 80 2.90 -8.77 2.99
C LYS A 80 3.68 -9.26 1.80
N ILE A 81 3.12 -10.23 1.07
CA ILE A 81 3.77 -10.81 -0.11
C ILE A 81 3.90 -9.75 -1.21
N ALA A 82 2.82 -9.07 -1.56
CA ALA A 82 2.80 -8.08 -2.63
C ALA A 82 3.75 -6.89 -2.35
N VAL A 83 3.74 -6.36 -1.12
CA VAL A 83 4.61 -5.25 -0.74
C VAL A 83 6.07 -5.68 -0.72
N ASN A 84 6.40 -6.90 -0.27
CA ASN A 84 7.77 -7.40 -0.35
C ASN A 84 8.27 -7.54 -1.80
N VAL A 85 7.42 -7.99 -2.73
CA VAL A 85 7.75 -7.99 -4.16
C VAL A 85 7.98 -6.56 -4.66
N ALA A 86 7.07 -5.64 -4.34
CA ALA A 86 7.17 -4.24 -4.74
C ALA A 86 8.44 -3.56 -4.22
N LEU A 87 8.80 -3.76 -2.95
CA LEU A 87 10.02 -3.21 -2.36
C LEU A 87 11.29 -3.79 -3.01
N THR A 88 11.25 -5.06 -3.41
CA THR A 88 12.38 -5.71 -4.09
C THR A 88 12.54 -5.19 -5.51
N GLU A 89 11.45 -5.09 -6.27
CA GLU A 89 11.47 -4.62 -7.65
C GLU A 89 11.69 -3.11 -7.75
N GLY A 90 11.10 -2.32 -6.85
CA GLY A 90 11.32 -0.87 -6.75
C GLY A 90 12.79 -0.53 -6.52
N LYS A 91 13.50 -1.25 -5.63
CA LYS A 91 14.96 -1.07 -5.42
C LYS A 91 15.78 -1.38 -6.67
N LYS A 92 15.40 -2.40 -7.45
CA LYS A 92 16.08 -2.74 -8.71
C LYS A 92 15.86 -1.67 -9.78
N ARG A 93 14.64 -1.12 -9.87
CA ARG A 93 14.27 -0.10 -10.86
C ARG A 93 14.79 1.30 -10.50
N ALA A 94 14.82 1.67 -9.22
CA ALA A 94 15.46 2.92 -8.77
C ALA A 94 16.97 2.96 -9.06
N LYS A 95 17.62 1.80 -9.14
CA LYS A 95 19.01 1.67 -9.61
C LYS A 95 19.15 1.91 -11.12
N TRP A 96 18.08 1.75 -11.89
CA TRP A 96 18.01 1.86 -13.35
C TRP A 96 17.48 3.23 -13.82
N GLU A 97 16.60 3.89 -13.06
CA GLU A 97 15.82 5.06 -13.47
C GLU A 97 16.23 6.37 -12.79
N ARG A 98 17.49 6.80 -12.95
CA ARG A 98 17.87 8.21 -12.71
C ARG A 98 17.48 9.14 -13.88
N THR A 99 16.47 8.77 -14.67
CA THR A 99 15.99 9.53 -15.82
C THR A 99 14.46 9.50 -15.86
N GLY A 100 13.87 10.59 -15.36
CA GLY A 100 12.51 11.15 -15.52
C GLY A 100 11.36 10.24 -15.93
N VAL A 101 10.30 10.25 -15.11
CA VAL A 101 8.97 9.74 -15.48
C VAL A 101 7.91 10.81 -15.18
N GLN A 102 7.08 11.11 -16.18
CA GLN A 102 5.85 11.90 -16.06
C GLN A 102 4.65 10.95 -15.87
N VAL A 103 3.65 11.41 -15.10
CA VAL A 103 2.44 10.65 -14.77
C VAL A 103 1.27 11.20 -15.61
N GLU A 104 0.63 10.36 -16.43
CA GLU A 104 -0.65 10.69 -17.07
C GLU A 104 -1.82 10.42 -16.10
N ARG A 105 -2.78 11.36 -16.04
CA ARG A 105 -3.98 11.32 -15.18
C ARG A 105 -5.24 11.16 -16.04
N GLY A 106 -6.14 10.23 -15.68
CA GLY A 106 -7.49 10.11 -16.27
C GLY A 106 -8.47 11.20 -15.78
N SER A 107 -9.75 11.18 -16.18
CA SER A 107 -10.76 12.16 -15.70
C SER A 107 -12.15 11.53 -15.43
N GLY A 108 -12.79 11.93 -14.31
CA GLY A 108 -14.08 11.43 -13.79
C GLY A 108 -14.36 11.85 -12.32
N PRO A 109 -15.56 11.65 -11.75
CA PRO A 109 -15.87 12.03 -10.34
C PRO A 109 -15.14 11.16 -9.31
N GLU A 110 -15.05 9.86 -9.58
CA GLU A 110 -14.17 8.93 -8.86
C GLU A 110 -12.70 9.36 -9.02
N VAL A 111 -12.37 9.96 -10.18
CA VAL A 111 -11.06 10.56 -10.42
C VAL A 111 -10.83 11.80 -9.58
N LEU A 112 -11.83 12.58 -9.16
CA LEU A 112 -11.63 13.74 -8.27
C LEU A 112 -11.29 13.32 -6.82
N GLU A 113 -11.93 12.28 -6.29
CA GLU A 113 -11.53 11.66 -5.01
C GLU A 113 -10.16 10.98 -5.12
N ASN A 114 -9.91 10.26 -6.22
CA ASN A 114 -8.59 9.72 -6.52
C ASN A 114 -7.55 10.83 -6.74
N LEU A 115 -7.92 12.00 -7.27
CA LEU A 115 -7.02 13.14 -7.47
C LEU A 115 -6.60 13.71 -6.13
N ALA A 116 -7.53 13.86 -5.17
CA ALA A 116 -7.22 14.31 -3.83
C ALA A 116 -6.33 13.31 -3.06
N MET A 117 -6.57 12.00 -3.27
CA MET A 117 -5.71 10.95 -2.72
C MET A 117 -4.34 10.91 -3.40
N ASP A 118 -4.28 11.04 -4.72
CA ASP A 118 -3.06 11.06 -5.52
C ASP A 118 -2.23 12.29 -5.19
N ASP A 119 -2.84 13.46 -5.02
CA ASP A 119 -2.15 14.68 -4.61
C ASP A 119 -1.60 14.54 -3.18
N LEU A 120 -2.33 13.90 -2.26
CA LEU A 120 -1.79 13.58 -0.92
C LEU A 120 -0.62 12.60 -1.03
N MET A 121 -0.76 11.55 -1.84
CA MET A 121 0.29 10.55 -2.05
C MET A 121 1.52 11.14 -2.71
N ASP A 122 1.36 12.06 -3.66
CA ASP A 122 2.44 12.78 -4.32
C ASP A 122 3.21 13.65 -3.32
N VAL A 123 2.51 14.34 -2.41
CA VAL A 123 3.17 15.06 -1.32
C VAL A 123 3.88 14.09 -0.39
N LEU A 124 3.24 13.01 0.05
CA LEU A 124 3.86 12.01 0.93
C LEU A 124 5.10 11.37 0.29
N LYS A 125 5.12 11.16 -1.03
CA LYS A 125 6.29 10.67 -1.78
C LYS A 125 7.50 11.63 -1.76
N THR A 126 7.31 12.89 -1.38
CA THR A 126 8.43 13.83 -1.16
C THR A 126 9.13 13.65 0.19
N MET A 127 8.56 12.83 1.08
CA MET A 127 9.20 12.43 2.34
C MET A 127 10.43 11.56 2.06
N PRO A 128 11.47 11.59 2.92
CA PRO A 128 12.55 10.61 2.84
C PRO A 128 12.00 9.18 2.72
N GLU A 129 12.48 8.44 1.71
CA GLU A 129 11.94 7.13 1.30
C GLU A 129 11.83 6.14 2.47
N ASP A 130 12.80 6.16 3.37
CA ASP A 130 12.87 5.27 4.52
C ASP A 130 11.78 5.56 5.56
N GLN A 131 11.37 6.83 5.70
CA GLN A 131 10.26 7.26 6.55
C GLN A 131 8.92 6.99 5.87
N TYR A 132 8.80 7.29 4.58
CA TYR A 132 7.59 7.06 3.79
C TYR A 132 7.22 5.56 3.78
N THR A 133 8.20 4.70 3.53
CA THR A 133 8.01 3.25 3.49
C THR A 133 7.48 2.74 4.82
N VAL A 134 8.10 3.14 5.94
CA VAL A 134 7.68 2.72 7.28
C VAL A 134 6.30 3.29 7.65
N LEU A 135 6.00 4.53 7.25
CA LEU A 135 4.69 5.15 7.48
C LEU A 135 3.57 4.34 6.83
N ASN A 136 3.71 3.99 5.55
CA ASN A 136 2.73 3.22 4.82
C ASN A 136 2.56 1.82 5.40
N LEU A 137 3.68 1.12 5.65
CA LEU A 137 3.68 -0.22 6.24
C LEU A 137 2.95 -0.24 7.60
N ALA A 138 3.19 0.75 8.46
CA ALA A 138 2.62 0.78 9.80
C ALA A 138 1.16 1.28 9.83
N LEU A 139 0.84 2.35 9.11
CA LEU A 139 -0.44 3.04 9.25
C LEU A 139 -1.49 2.62 8.22
N ILE A 140 -1.05 2.23 7.02
CA ILE A 140 -1.96 1.82 5.93
C ILE A 140 -2.08 0.30 5.92
N GLU A 141 -0.95 -0.41 5.97
CA GLU A 141 -0.98 -1.87 5.87
C GLU A 141 -1.18 -2.57 7.22
N GLY A 142 -1.00 -1.83 8.32
CA GLY A 142 -1.21 -2.30 9.69
C GLY A 142 -0.12 -3.24 10.21
N PHE A 143 1.07 -3.24 9.63
CA PHE A 143 2.19 -4.05 10.11
C PHE A 143 2.75 -3.52 11.42
N ASN A 144 3.12 -4.44 12.31
CA ASN A 144 3.82 -4.09 13.53
C ASN A 144 5.33 -3.89 13.26
N HIS A 145 6.04 -3.33 14.23
CA HIS A 145 7.45 -2.97 14.05
C HIS A 145 8.41 -4.17 13.92
N GLU A 146 8.04 -5.34 14.44
CA GLU A 146 8.80 -6.58 14.23
C GLU A 146 8.71 -7.00 12.76
N GLU A 147 7.48 -7.07 12.23
CA GLU A 147 7.21 -7.43 10.83
C GLU A 147 7.89 -6.45 9.86
N ILE A 148 7.82 -5.16 10.14
CA ILE A 148 8.49 -4.13 9.33
C ILE A 148 10.01 -4.30 9.38
N GLY A 149 10.57 -4.64 10.55
CA GLY A 149 12.00 -4.90 10.74
C GLY A 149 12.47 -6.05 9.85
N GLU A 150 11.73 -7.15 9.84
CA GLU A 150 12.00 -8.31 8.97
C GLU A 150 11.91 -7.94 7.48
N MET A 151 10.82 -7.30 7.06
CA MET A 151 10.58 -6.92 5.66
C MET A 151 11.66 -5.98 5.11
N LEU A 152 12.12 -5.03 5.93
CA LEU A 152 13.09 -4.02 5.50
C LEU A 152 14.54 -4.36 5.87
N THR A 153 14.78 -5.48 6.56
CA THR A 153 16.08 -5.86 7.12
C THR A 153 16.68 -4.75 8.01
N ILE A 154 15.88 -4.27 8.96
CA ILE A 154 16.25 -3.24 9.96
C ILE A 154 15.79 -3.66 11.36
N SER A 155 16.28 -3.00 12.41
CA SER A 155 15.77 -3.25 13.76
C SER A 155 14.35 -2.69 13.97
N PRO A 156 13.51 -3.32 14.81
CA PRO A 156 12.21 -2.78 15.21
C PRO A 156 12.32 -1.38 15.82
N GLU A 157 13.40 -1.08 16.53
CA GLU A 157 13.71 0.23 17.10
C GLU A 157 13.91 1.29 16.00
N LEU A 158 14.64 0.95 14.94
CA LEU A 158 14.83 1.84 13.80
C LEU A 158 13.51 2.07 13.06
N SER A 159 12.65 1.04 12.95
CA SER A 159 11.29 1.18 12.43
C SER A 159 10.46 2.18 13.25
N ARG A 160 10.44 2.07 14.59
CA ARG A 160 9.76 3.04 15.48
C ARG A 160 10.31 4.46 15.29
N GLN A 161 11.63 4.60 15.20
CA GLN A 161 12.29 5.90 15.00
C GLN A 161 11.90 6.53 13.66
N ARG A 162 11.89 5.75 12.57
CA ARG A 162 11.45 6.21 11.24
C ARG A 162 9.98 6.63 11.23
N LEU A 163 9.10 5.86 11.87
CA LEU A 163 7.69 6.23 12.01
C LEU A 163 7.51 7.55 12.78
N ALA A 164 8.25 7.75 13.87
CA ALA A 164 8.20 8.99 14.64
C ALA A 164 8.65 10.20 13.79
N ARG A 165 9.71 10.04 13.00
CA ARG A 165 10.18 11.07 12.05
C ARG A 165 9.16 11.33 10.95
N ALA A 166 8.55 10.28 10.39
CA ALA A 166 7.51 10.40 9.37
C ALA A 166 6.29 11.18 9.90
N ARG A 167 5.82 10.87 11.12
CA ARG A 167 4.72 11.62 11.77
C ARG A 167 5.08 13.09 11.98
N LYS A 168 6.31 13.39 12.40
CA LYS A 168 6.80 14.77 12.54
C LYS A 168 6.85 15.49 11.18
N TRP A 169 7.29 14.80 10.13
CA TRP A 169 7.35 15.33 8.77
C TRP A 169 5.95 15.70 8.26
N VAL A 170 4.96 14.81 8.45
CA VAL A 170 3.55 15.07 8.09
C VAL A 170 3.04 16.27 8.88
N ARG A 171 3.25 16.28 10.20
CA ARG A 171 2.82 17.37 11.08
C ARG A 171 3.30 18.74 10.60
N GLN A 172 4.59 18.86 10.27
CA GLN A 172 5.19 20.12 9.83
C GLN A 172 4.64 20.66 8.50
N ARG A 173 4.00 19.81 7.69
CA ARG A 173 3.48 20.17 6.36
C ARG A 173 1.97 20.30 6.32
N PHE A 174 1.26 19.63 7.22
CA PHE A 174 -0.19 19.50 7.18
C PHE A 174 -0.90 19.90 8.49
N GLU A 175 -0.18 20.24 9.56
CA GLU A 175 -0.84 20.99 10.64
C GLU A 175 -1.26 22.34 10.09
N PRO A 176 -2.52 22.75 10.26
CA PRO A 176 -2.89 24.12 10.02
C PRO A 176 -2.03 24.96 10.97
N THR A 177 -1.10 25.73 10.43
CA THR A 177 -0.55 26.87 11.15
C THR A 177 -1.76 27.63 11.67
N GLY A 178 -1.85 27.85 12.98
CA GLY A 178 -3.08 28.27 13.68
C GLY A 178 -3.75 29.56 13.19
N GLU A 179 -3.22 30.18 12.14
CA GLU A 179 -3.75 31.34 11.42
C GLU A 179 -4.92 30.96 10.48
N ALA A 180 -4.96 29.76 9.91
CA ALA A 180 -5.96 29.40 8.90
C ALA A 180 -7.38 29.08 9.46
N ILE A 181 -7.53 28.93 10.78
CA ILE A 181 -8.83 28.62 11.42
C ILE A 181 -9.62 29.90 11.77
N VAL A 182 -8.97 31.07 11.80
CA VAL A 182 -9.62 32.32 12.26
C VAL A 182 -10.45 32.97 11.16
N GLU A 183 -10.07 32.87 9.88
CA GLU A 183 -10.78 33.60 8.80
C GLU A 183 -12.16 33.03 8.43
N LYS A 184 -12.47 31.77 8.79
CA LYS A 184 -13.79 31.17 8.46
C LYS A 184 -14.91 31.48 9.45
N LYS A 185 -14.64 32.19 10.55
CA LYS A 185 -15.69 32.60 11.51
C LYS A 185 -16.22 34.03 11.34
N GLU A 186 -15.60 34.90 10.55
CA GLU A 186 -16.03 36.31 10.44
C GLU A 186 -16.86 36.70 9.20
N LYS A 187 -17.07 35.80 8.23
CA LYS A 187 -17.90 36.09 7.03
C LYS A 187 -19.30 35.49 7.04
N ARG A 188 -19.87 35.28 8.23
CA ARG A 188 -21.27 34.83 8.40
C ARG A 188 -21.98 35.70 9.43
N THR A 189 -22.02 37.00 9.17
CA THR A 189 -22.98 37.95 9.75
C THR A 189 -23.65 38.68 8.60
#